data_AF-R1G589-F1
#
_entry.id   AF-R1G589-F1
#
_cell.length_a   1.000
_cell.length_b   1.000
_cell.length_c   1.000
_cell.angle_alpha   90.00
_cell.angle_beta   90.00
_cell.angle_gamma   90.00
#
_symmetry.space_group_name_H-M   'P 1'
#
loop_
_entity.id
_entity.type
_entity.pdbx_description
1 polymer ?
#
loop_
_entity_poly.entity_id
_entity_poly.type
_entity_poly.pdbx_seq_one_letter_code
_entity_poly.pdbx_strand_id
1 'polypeptide(L)'
;DLRRAGVPPARVDAMTAGRLRAAKDLLPAVGNDGHKLDELLTLVHDDAAKAAELIRKAGGDADRTLAFLRNAGGDVAKAEAALDAAVELERAGMDRAFVDALTADDLAAVKKLLPPANQDGAALQRVLNLCNKDFARVERFLKALPGQPADLERLIGEAGTAPSAGSGADRIARVLDRIGEGPHSVPQFEAEVRAQVKIDTKILRGEVNSGGKLIGGHSPEILTSPDFRIVGTPTTNADGTVVAKFRKVLNPGPPEVLSTPKKSTLAPRGWTDADVLSAGDQVARTPVRQTRATDGATLHTGTVNGVDWVVIKDASGRVTSSFPTGGQAFTL
;
A
#
# COMPACT_ATOMS: atom_id res chain seq x y z
N ASP A 1 -8.18 38.09 -34.03
CA ASP A 1 -8.69 37.20 -32.95
C ASP A 1 -7.56 36.62 -32.14
N LEU A 2 -6.66 35.84 -32.75
CA LEU A 2 -5.47 35.30 -32.06
C LEU A 2 -4.66 36.36 -31.29
N ARG A 3 -4.30 37.49 -31.93
CA ARG A 3 -3.63 38.62 -31.24
C ARG A 3 -4.49 39.24 -30.12
N ARG A 4 -5.81 39.28 -30.28
CA ARG A 4 -6.74 39.80 -29.26
C ARG A 4 -6.86 38.85 -28.07
N ALA A 5 -6.68 37.56 -28.31
CA ALA A 5 -6.69 36.52 -27.30
C ALA A 5 -5.35 36.37 -26.56
N GLY A 6 -4.30 37.10 -26.96
CA GLY A 6 -2.99 37.08 -26.30
C GLY A 6 -1.91 36.23 -26.98
N VAL A 7 -2.17 35.66 -28.17
CA VAL A 7 -1.12 34.98 -28.95
C VAL A 7 -0.06 36.01 -29.39
N PRO A 8 1.25 35.76 -29.18
CA PRO A 8 2.32 36.69 -29.55
C PRO A 8 2.25 37.13 -31.02
N PRO A 9 2.31 38.45 -31.34
CA PRO A 9 2.21 38.95 -32.71
C PRO A 9 3.23 38.32 -33.67
N ALA A 10 4.48 38.15 -33.22
CA ALA A 10 5.55 37.54 -34.02
C ALA A 10 5.21 36.11 -34.45
N ARG A 11 4.52 35.34 -33.60
CA ARG A 11 4.08 33.98 -33.96
C ARG A 11 2.93 34.01 -34.95
N VAL A 12 1.95 34.88 -34.73
CA VAL A 12 0.82 35.07 -35.67
C VAL A 12 1.34 35.41 -37.07
N ASP A 13 2.38 36.23 -37.16
CA ASP A 13 2.99 36.66 -38.43
C ASP A 13 3.81 35.56 -39.11
N ALA A 14 4.36 34.62 -38.33
CA ALA A 14 5.09 33.47 -38.84
C ALA A 14 4.17 32.33 -39.34
N MET A 15 2.87 32.35 -39.05
CA MET A 15 1.93 31.30 -39.45
C MET A 15 1.50 31.44 -40.91
N THR A 16 1.48 30.31 -41.64
CA THR A 16 0.80 30.26 -42.94
C THR A 16 -0.72 30.43 -42.79
N ALA A 17 -1.42 30.82 -43.85
CA ALA A 17 -2.88 30.99 -43.81
C ALA A 17 -3.64 29.73 -43.32
N GLY A 18 -3.15 28.54 -43.69
CA GLY A 18 -3.68 27.27 -43.20
C GLY A 18 -3.46 27.07 -41.70
N ARG A 19 -2.26 27.36 -41.20
CA ARG A 19 -1.95 27.29 -39.75
C ARG A 19 -2.74 28.31 -38.94
N LEU A 20 -2.92 29.51 -39.48
CA LEU A 20 -3.72 30.56 -38.85
C LEU A 20 -5.19 30.13 -38.70
N ARG A 21 -5.75 29.46 -39.72
CA ARG A 21 -7.11 28.91 -39.66
C ARG A 21 -7.22 27.82 -38.60
N ALA A 22 -6.30 26.85 -38.61
CA ALA A 22 -6.28 25.77 -37.64
C ALA A 22 -6.10 26.28 -36.19
N ALA A 23 -5.22 27.26 -35.97
CA ALA A 23 -5.04 27.90 -34.67
C ALA A 23 -6.31 28.64 -34.19
N LYS A 24 -7.04 29.29 -35.10
CA LYS A 24 -8.34 29.90 -34.77
C LYS A 24 -9.38 28.85 -34.39
N ASP A 25 -9.39 27.71 -35.07
CA ASP A 25 -10.34 26.63 -34.78
C ASP A 25 -10.06 25.95 -33.42
N LEU A 26 -8.81 25.98 -32.95
CA LEU A 26 -8.39 25.50 -31.63
C LEU A 26 -8.66 26.48 -30.48
N LEU A 27 -8.76 27.78 -30.78
CA LEU A 27 -8.85 28.83 -29.77
C LEU A 27 -10.04 28.63 -28.79
N PRO A 28 -11.25 28.22 -29.23
CA PRO A 28 -12.35 27.91 -28.31
C PRO A 28 -12.04 26.74 -27.37
N ALA A 29 -11.32 25.72 -27.85
CA ALA A 29 -11.02 24.52 -27.07
C ALA A 29 -10.05 24.80 -25.92
N VAL A 30 -9.24 25.85 -26.03
CA VAL A 30 -8.38 26.34 -24.94
C VAL A 30 -9.01 27.46 -24.12
N GLY A 31 -10.34 27.65 -24.21
CA GLY A 31 -11.06 28.68 -23.45
C GLY A 31 -10.85 30.11 -23.96
N ASN A 32 -10.49 30.27 -25.23
CA ASN A 32 -10.10 31.55 -25.83
C ASN A 32 -8.85 32.20 -25.19
N ASP A 33 -8.01 31.39 -24.55
CA ASP A 33 -6.73 31.82 -23.98
C ASP A 33 -5.61 31.67 -25.02
N GLY A 34 -5.11 32.80 -25.51
CA GLY A 34 -4.03 32.84 -26.50
C GLY A 34 -2.68 32.39 -25.94
N HIS A 35 -2.44 32.48 -24.64
CA HIS A 35 -1.21 31.95 -24.03
C HIS A 35 -1.25 30.43 -23.97
N LYS A 36 -2.40 29.84 -23.58
CA LYS A 36 -2.58 28.38 -23.63
C LYS A 36 -2.49 27.84 -25.05
N LEU A 37 -3.07 28.54 -26.03
CA LEU A 37 -2.95 28.18 -27.44
C LEU A 37 -1.50 28.21 -27.91
N ASP A 38 -0.77 29.26 -27.56
CA ASP A 38 0.64 29.44 -27.90
C ASP A 38 1.51 28.33 -27.29
N GLU A 39 1.29 28.02 -26.01
CA GLU A 39 1.98 26.94 -25.32
C GLU A 39 1.68 25.58 -25.96
N LEU A 40 0.40 25.27 -26.20
CA LEU A 40 -0.02 24.02 -26.82
C LEU A 40 0.64 23.85 -28.19
N LEU A 41 0.59 24.87 -29.04
CA LEU A 41 1.22 24.85 -30.35
C LEU A 41 2.74 24.70 -30.25
N THR A 42 3.38 25.25 -29.22
CA THR A 42 4.82 25.08 -28.99
C THR A 42 5.17 23.63 -28.68
N LEU A 43 4.41 23.02 -27.76
CA LEU A 43 4.64 21.64 -27.30
C LEU A 43 4.39 20.61 -28.41
N VAL A 44 3.54 20.92 -29.39
CA VAL A 44 3.27 20.06 -30.55
C VAL A 44 3.99 20.51 -31.83
N HIS A 45 5.01 21.36 -31.72
CA HIS A 45 5.83 21.83 -32.84
C HIS A 45 5.03 22.46 -34.00
N ASP A 46 4.06 23.32 -33.65
CA ASP A 46 3.13 24.00 -34.55
C ASP A 46 2.22 23.08 -35.38
N ASP A 47 2.09 21.80 -35.00
CA ASP A 47 1.12 20.88 -35.60
C ASP A 47 -0.26 21.04 -34.94
N ALA A 48 -1.02 21.99 -35.47
CA ALA A 48 -2.39 22.26 -35.02
C ALA A 48 -3.35 21.06 -35.25
N ALA A 49 -3.10 20.20 -36.24
CA ALA A 49 -3.91 19.00 -36.43
C ALA A 49 -3.65 17.99 -35.31
N LYS A 50 -2.37 17.83 -34.92
CA LYS A 50 -2.00 17.00 -33.78
C LYS A 50 -2.53 17.55 -32.46
N ALA A 51 -2.49 18.88 -32.26
CA ALA A 51 -3.10 19.54 -31.11
C ALA A 51 -4.60 19.20 -30.99
N ALA A 52 -5.34 19.31 -32.09
CA ALA A 52 -6.77 18.99 -32.14
C ALA A 52 -7.03 17.51 -31.84
N GLU A 53 -6.17 16.62 -32.32
CA GLU A 53 -6.25 15.19 -32.03
C GLU A 53 -6.08 14.88 -30.55
N LEU A 54 -5.04 15.43 -29.92
CA LEU A 54 -4.76 15.20 -28.50
C LEU A 54 -5.86 15.77 -27.61
N ILE A 55 -6.37 16.97 -27.90
CA ILE A 55 -7.53 17.53 -27.19
C ILE A 55 -8.73 16.60 -27.27
N ARG A 56 -9.02 16.05 -28.45
CA ARG A 56 -10.14 15.12 -28.62
C ARG A 56 -9.93 13.84 -27.82
N LYS A 57 -8.72 13.28 -27.82
CA LYS A 57 -8.35 12.11 -27.00
C LYS A 57 -8.50 12.40 -25.51
N ALA A 58 -8.20 13.62 -25.06
CA ALA A 58 -8.41 14.08 -23.69
C ALA A 58 -9.87 14.39 -23.33
N GLY A 59 -10.83 14.07 -24.21
CA GLY A 59 -12.26 14.32 -24.00
C GLY A 59 -12.67 15.77 -24.24
N GLY A 60 -11.93 16.50 -25.07
CA GLY A 60 -12.15 17.93 -25.32
C GLY A 60 -11.46 18.86 -24.32
N ASP A 61 -10.63 18.31 -23.43
CA ASP A 61 -9.99 19.05 -22.34
C ASP A 61 -8.56 19.45 -22.72
N ALA A 62 -8.39 20.74 -23.06
CA ALA A 62 -7.09 21.30 -23.40
C ALA A 62 -6.14 21.40 -22.21
N ASP A 63 -6.66 21.61 -20.99
CA ASP A 63 -5.82 21.70 -19.80
C ASP A 63 -5.23 20.34 -19.44
N ARG A 64 -6.04 19.28 -19.57
CA ARG A 64 -5.58 17.90 -19.49
C ARG A 64 -4.52 17.60 -20.57
N THR A 65 -4.78 18.00 -21.81
CA THR A 65 -3.82 17.80 -22.92
C THR A 65 -2.46 18.45 -22.61
N LEU A 66 -2.47 19.69 -22.15
CA LEU A 66 -1.26 20.41 -21.74
C LEU A 66 -0.55 19.71 -20.58
N ALA A 67 -1.28 19.19 -19.59
CA ALA A 67 -0.69 18.44 -18.48
C ALA A 67 0.07 17.19 -18.97
N PHE A 68 -0.53 16.40 -19.86
CA PHE A 68 0.13 15.22 -20.45
C PHE A 68 1.36 15.60 -21.29
N LEU A 69 1.29 16.66 -22.09
CA LEU A 69 2.42 17.15 -22.87
C LEU A 69 3.58 17.64 -21.98
N ARG A 70 3.27 18.36 -20.90
CA ARG A 70 4.28 18.82 -19.93
C ARG A 70 4.94 17.65 -19.20
N ASN A 71 4.16 16.68 -18.73
CA ASN A 71 4.67 15.50 -18.04
C ASN A 71 5.52 14.61 -18.97
N ALA A 72 5.25 14.65 -20.28
CA ALA A 72 6.07 14.00 -21.30
C ALA A 72 7.33 14.81 -21.69
N GLY A 73 7.57 15.97 -21.08
CA GLY A 73 8.72 16.83 -21.42
C GLY A 73 8.63 17.42 -22.83
N GLY A 74 7.42 17.57 -23.39
CA GLY A 74 7.19 17.99 -24.78
C GLY A 74 7.31 16.88 -25.81
N ASP A 75 7.57 15.63 -25.42
CA ASP A 75 7.52 14.49 -26.35
C ASP A 75 6.07 14.15 -26.68
N VAL A 76 5.65 14.54 -27.89
CA VAL A 76 4.29 14.33 -28.41
C VAL A 76 3.91 12.85 -28.46
N ALA A 77 4.84 11.97 -28.85
CA ALA A 77 4.56 10.54 -28.96
C ALA A 77 4.39 9.91 -27.57
N LYS A 78 5.21 10.31 -26.59
CA LYS A 78 5.05 9.89 -25.20
C LYS A 78 3.75 10.41 -24.59
N ALA A 79 3.39 11.67 -24.83
CA ALA A 79 2.14 12.26 -24.36
C ALA A 79 0.92 11.55 -24.95
N GLU A 80 0.96 11.23 -26.25
CA GLU A 80 -0.08 10.46 -26.92
C GLU A 80 -0.23 9.06 -26.33
N ALA A 81 0.88 8.32 -26.16
CA ALA A 81 0.84 6.99 -25.58
C ALA A 81 0.30 6.99 -24.14
N ALA A 82 0.66 7.99 -23.35
CA ALA A 82 0.14 8.17 -21.99
C ALA A 82 -1.36 8.47 -21.99
N LEU A 83 -1.83 9.31 -22.92
CA LEU A 83 -3.25 9.63 -23.06
C LEU A 83 -4.07 8.42 -23.54
N ASP A 84 -3.53 7.62 -24.46
CA ASP A 84 -4.16 6.37 -24.90
C ASP A 84 -4.25 5.37 -23.73
N ALA A 85 -3.20 5.25 -22.91
CA ALA A 85 -3.24 4.44 -21.70
C ALA A 85 -4.28 4.97 -20.70
N ALA A 86 -4.33 6.28 -20.46
CA ALA A 86 -5.31 6.90 -19.56
C ALA A 86 -6.76 6.60 -19.98
N VAL A 87 -7.07 6.75 -21.27
CA VAL A 87 -8.39 6.44 -21.83
C VAL A 87 -8.75 4.96 -21.66
N GLU A 88 -7.80 4.05 -21.85
CA GLU A 88 -8.04 2.62 -21.60
C GLU A 88 -8.31 2.30 -20.12
N LEU A 89 -7.56 2.92 -19.20
CA LEU A 89 -7.78 2.75 -17.76
C LEU A 89 -9.14 3.28 -17.32
N GLU A 90 -9.56 4.44 -17.84
CA GLU A 90 -10.89 5.02 -17.59
C GLU A 90 -12.00 4.13 -18.16
N ARG A 91 -11.81 3.56 -19.36
CA ARG A 91 -12.76 2.59 -19.94
C ARG A 91 -12.86 1.33 -19.10
N ALA A 92 -11.76 0.94 -18.43
CA ALA A 92 -11.76 -0.13 -17.45
C ALA A 92 -12.39 0.28 -16.09
N GLY A 93 -12.96 1.48 -15.98
CA GLY A 93 -13.67 1.93 -14.79
C GLY A 93 -12.79 2.55 -13.71
N MET A 94 -11.52 2.87 -13.99
CA MET A 94 -10.74 3.72 -13.10
C MET A 94 -11.27 5.16 -13.10
N ASP A 95 -11.21 5.79 -11.93
CA ASP A 95 -11.56 7.19 -11.77
C ASP A 95 -10.59 8.10 -12.55
N ARG A 96 -11.13 9.07 -13.28
CA ARG A 96 -10.34 10.00 -14.09
C ARG A 96 -9.37 10.84 -13.25
N ALA A 97 -9.77 11.30 -12.07
CA ALA A 97 -8.87 12.11 -11.23
C ALA A 97 -7.70 11.27 -10.69
N PHE A 98 -7.93 9.98 -10.42
CA PHE A 98 -6.86 9.04 -10.11
C PHE A 98 -5.90 8.87 -11.30
N VAL A 99 -6.44 8.61 -12.50
CA VAL A 99 -5.65 8.42 -13.73
C VAL A 99 -4.84 9.68 -14.09
N ASP A 100 -5.44 10.86 -13.99
CA ASP A 100 -4.78 12.14 -14.29
C ASP A 100 -3.67 12.51 -13.27
N ALA A 101 -3.68 11.90 -12.09
CA ALA A 101 -2.63 12.06 -11.09
C ALA A 101 -1.43 11.11 -11.30
N LEU A 102 -1.49 10.20 -12.27
CA LEU A 102 -0.41 9.26 -12.58
C LEU A 102 0.58 9.86 -13.59
N THR A 103 1.86 9.50 -13.45
CA THR A 103 2.86 9.80 -14.48
C THR A 103 2.67 8.91 -15.70
N ALA A 104 3.30 9.25 -16.83
CA ALA A 104 3.29 8.41 -18.03
C ALA A 104 3.81 6.99 -17.77
N ASP A 105 4.84 6.87 -16.91
CA ASP A 105 5.45 5.58 -16.58
C ASP A 105 4.52 4.76 -15.66
N ASP A 106 3.84 5.43 -14.72
CA ASP A 106 2.81 4.81 -13.87
C ASP A 106 1.63 4.30 -14.69
N LEU A 107 1.13 5.09 -15.66
CA LEU A 107 0.05 4.68 -16.56
C LEU A 107 0.42 3.42 -17.33
N ALA A 108 1.65 3.36 -17.84
CA ALA A 108 2.17 2.18 -18.52
C ALA A 108 2.29 0.98 -17.56
N ALA A 109 2.69 1.19 -16.31
CA ALA A 109 2.75 0.14 -15.29
C ALA A 109 1.36 -0.38 -14.93
N VAL A 110 0.41 0.49 -14.61
CA VAL A 110 -0.97 0.12 -14.25
C VAL A 110 -1.68 -0.59 -15.39
N LYS A 111 -1.48 -0.14 -16.65
CA LYS A 111 -2.02 -0.82 -17.82
C LYS A 111 -1.53 -2.26 -17.96
N LYS A 112 -0.28 -2.56 -17.60
CA LYS A 112 0.25 -3.94 -17.59
C LYS A 112 -0.38 -4.82 -16.50
N LEU A 113 -0.91 -4.21 -15.44
CA LEU A 113 -1.58 -4.92 -14.35
C LEU A 113 -3.04 -5.26 -14.66
N LEU A 114 -3.64 -4.65 -15.68
CA LEU A 114 -5.01 -4.97 -16.09
C LEU A 114 -5.07 -6.39 -16.69
N PRO A 115 -5.93 -7.28 -16.16
CA PRO A 115 -6.14 -8.58 -16.77
C PRO A 115 -6.80 -8.43 -18.15
N PRO A 116 -6.40 -9.22 -19.17
CA PRO A 116 -6.94 -9.09 -20.53
C PRO A 116 -8.43 -9.45 -20.66
N ALA A 117 -8.98 -10.24 -19.73
CA ALA A 117 -10.34 -10.76 -19.80
C ALA A 117 -11.35 -10.03 -18.89
N ASN A 118 -10.89 -9.24 -17.92
CA ASN A 118 -11.78 -8.49 -17.03
C ASN A 118 -11.18 -7.12 -16.71
N GLN A 119 -11.78 -6.11 -17.33
CA GLN A 119 -11.51 -4.69 -17.13
C GLN A 119 -12.05 -4.19 -15.78
N ASP A 120 -11.71 -4.83 -14.67
CA ASP A 120 -12.07 -4.32 -13.33
C ASP A 120 -11.01 -3.33 -12.83
N GLY A 121 -10.87 -2.25 -13.60
CA GLY A 121 -9.98 -1.14 -13.26
C GLY A 121 -10.36 -0.49 -11.94
N ALA A 122 -11.66 -0.47 -11.58
CA ALA A 122 -12.13 0.02 -10.30
C ALA A 122 -11.57 -0.79 -9.12
N ALA A 123 -11.60 -2.13 -9.18
CA ALA A 123 -10.99 -2.98 -8.16
C ALA A 123 -9.47 -2.85 -8.14
N LEU A 124 -8.82 -2.78 -9.31
CA LEU A 124 -7.37 -2.56 -9.38
C LEU A 124 -6.98 -1.22 -8.73
N GLN A 125 -7.74 -0.15 -8.96
CA GLN A 125 -7.52 1.15 -8.31
C GLN A 125 -7.67 1.04 -6.79
N ARG A 126 -8.67 0.31 -6.28
CA ARG A 126 -8.85 0.08 -4.84
C ARG A 126 -7.67 -0.70 -4.25
N VAL A 127 -7.20 -1.74 -4.93
CA VAL A 127 -5.99 -2.48 -4.53
C VAL A 127 -4.75 -1.58 -4.53
N LEU A 128 -4.56 -0.74 -5.55
CA LEU A 128 -3.45 0.21 -5.61
C LEU A 128 -3.50 1.17 -4.43
N ASN A 129 -4.67 1.72 -4.09
CA ASN A 129 -4.83 2.59 -2.93
C ASN A 129 -4.52 1.86 -1.62
N LEU A 130 -4.98 0.61 -1.44
CA LEU A 130 -4.67 -0.24 -0.28
C LEU A 130 -3.18 -0.56 -0.16
N CYS A 131 -2.45 -0.51 -1.28
CA CYS A 131 -1.01 -0.73 -1.35
C CYS A 131 -0.21 0.59 -1.46
N ASN A 132 -0.80 1.75 -1.13
CA ASN A 132 -0.14 3.06 -1.21
C ASN A 132 0.48 3.36 -2.59
N LYS A 133 -0.17 2.89 -3.67
CA LYS A 133 0.28 2.99 -5.07
C LYS A 133 1.63 2.30 -5.34
N ASP A 134 2.03 1.32 -4.52
CA ASP A 134 3.19 0.48 -4.79
C ASP A 134 2.86 -0.53 -5.91
N PHE A 135 3.14 -0.14 -7.15
CA PHE A 135 2.85 -0.96 -8.33
C PHE A 135 3.59 -2.29 -8.32
N ALA A 136 4.83 -2.32 -7.82
CA ALA A 136 5.63 -3.54 -7.75
C ALA A 136 5.03 -4.53 -6.74
N ARG A 137 4.54 -4.03 -5.60
CA ARG A 137 3.80 -4.84 -4.63
C ARG A 137 2.50 -5.39 -5.21
N VAL A 138 1.72 -4.58 -5.92
CA VAL A 138 0.48 -5.06 -6.55
C VAL A 138 0.77 -6.08 -7.64
N GLU A 139 1.78 -5.85 -8.49
CA GLU A 139 2.23 -6.82 -9.48
C GLU A 139 2.61 -8.17 -8.83
N ARG A 140 3.38 -8.10 -7.75
CA ARG A 140 3.78 -9.26 -6.96
C ARG A 140 2.56 -10.03 -6.42
N PHE A 141 1.56 -9.32 -5.91
CA PHE A 141 0.35 -9.96 -5.39
C PHE A 141 -0.48 -10.61 -6.49
N LEU A 142 -0.68 -9.93 -7.61
CA LEU A 142 -1.44 -10.46 -8.75
C LEU A 142 -0.75 -11.66 -9.42
N LYS A 143 0.58 -11.73 -9.41
CA LYS A 143 1.33 -12.92 -9.89
C LYS A 143 1.10 -14.13 -9.00
N ALA A 144 1.10 -13.94 -7.69
CA ALA A 144 0.96 -15.03 -6.73
C ALA A 144 -0.50 -15.46 -6.51
N LEU A 145 -1.45 -14.57 -6.80
CA LEU A 145 -2.89 -14.86 -6.83
C LEU A 145 -3.39 -14.65 -8.25
N PRO A 146 -3.19 -15.63 -9.16
CA PRO A 146 -3.74 -15.58 -10.52
C PRO A 146 -5.27 -15.63 -10.43
N GLY A 147 -5.86 -14.45 -10.23
CA GLY A 147 -7.27 -14.20 -10.00
C GLY A 147 -7.58 -12.74 -10.37
N GLN A 148 -8.79 -12.28 -10.09
CA GLN A 148 -9.18 -10.91 -10.44
C GLN A 148 -8.75 -9.92 -9.35
N PRO A 149 -8.50 -8.63 -9.69
CA PRO A 149 -8.19 -7.60 -8.70
C PRO A 149 -9.20 -7.54 -7.54
N ALA A 150 -10.47 -7.89 -7.78
CA ALA A 150 -11.50 -7.99 -6.75
C ALA A 150 -11.22 -9.04 -5.67
N ASP A 151 -10.63 -10.19 -6.02
CA ASP A 151 -10.24 -11.21 -5.04
C ASP A 151 -9.13 -10.68 -4.13
N LEU A 152 -8.14 -10.02 -4.72
CA LEU A 152 -7.04 -9.41 -3.98
C LEU A 152 -7.54 -8.27 -3.08
N GLU A 153 -8.46 -7.44 -3.57
CA GLU A 153 -9.12 -6.41 -2.77
C GLU A 153 -9.80 -7.01 -1.53
N ARG A 154 -10.64 -8.03 -1.74
CA ARG A 154 -11.34 -8.72 -0.65
C ARG A 154 -10.36 -9.32 0.35
N LEU A 155 -9.32 -10.00 -0.14
CA LEU A 155 -8.31 -10.62 0.72
C LEU A 155 -7.54 -9.61 1.56
N ILE A 156 -7.15 -8.48 0.96
CA ILE A 156 -6.52 -7.37 1.70
C ILE A 156 -7.50 -6.80 2.75
N GLY A 157 -8.78 -6.66 2.39
CA GLY A 157 -9.83 -6.24 3.32
C GLY A 157 -10.00 -7.18 4.50
N GLU A 158 -10.16 -8.48 4.25
CA GLU A 158 -10.26 -9.53 5.29
C GLU A 158 -8.98 -9.63 6.14
N ALA A 159 -7.82 -9.39 5.53
CA ALA A 159 -6.56 -9.26 6.24
C ALA A 159 -6.44 -7.96 7.06
N GLY A 160 -7.39 -7.02 6.96
CA GLY A 160 -7.37 -5.76 7.70
C GLY A 160 -8.31 -5.69 8.92
N THR A 161 -9.28 -6.59 9.05
CA THR A 161 -10.41 -6.47 10.01
C THR A 161 -10.18 -7.02 11.42
N ALA A 162 -8.97 -7.50 11.75
CA ALA A 162 -8.61 -7.81 13.14
C ALA A 162 -8.49 -6.50 13.95
N PRO A 163 -8.65 -6.50 15.29
CA PRO A 163 -8.73 -5.28 16.12
C PRO A 163 -7.43 -4.47 16.24
N SER A 164 -6.57 -4.54 15.23
CA SER A 164 -5.24 -3.96 15.13
C SER A 164 -4.96 -3.59 13.67
N ALA A 165 -5.29 -2.37 13.29
CA ALA A 165 -5.03 -1.81 11.97
C ALA A 165 -3.51 -1.77 11.70
N GLY A 166 -3.09 -2.26 10.53
CA GLY A 166 -1.71 -2.29 10.08
C GLY A 166 -1.61 -3.00 8.75
N SER A 167 -2.13 -2.29 7.74
CA SER A 167 -2.44 -2.63 6.34
C SER A 167 -2.56 -4.13 6.01
N GLY A 168 -3.75 -4.57 5.61
CA GLY A 168 -3.95 -5.94 5.13
C GLY A 168 -2.95 -6.34 4.02
N ALA A 169 -2.46 -5.36 3.24
CA ALA A 169 -1.41 -5.53 2.25
C ALA A 169 -0.08 -6.02 2.86
N ASP A 170 0.34 -5.51 4.01
CA ASP A 170 1.55 -6.01 4.70
C ASP A 170 1.36 -7.45 5.18
N ARG A 171 0.15 -7.79 5.63
CA ARG A 171 -0.18 -9.17 6.00
C ARG A 171 -0.17 -10.09 4.78
N ILE A 172 -0.68 -9.65 3.63
CA ILE A 172 -0.58 -10.39 2.35
C ILE A 172 0.90 -10.58 1.97
N ALA A 173 1.73 -9.55 2.11
CA ALA A 173 3.16 -9.64 1.84
C ALA A 173 3.86 -10.67 2.76
N ARG A 174 3.54 -10.70 4.07
CA ARG A 174 4.05 -11.72 5.00
C ARG A 174 3.66 -13.14 4.59
N VAL A 175 2.43 -13.33 4.13
CA VAL A 175 1.97 -14.63 3.64
C VAL A 175 2.80 -15.06 2.44
N LEU A 176 2.99 -14.18 1.46
CA LEU A 176 3.78 -14.49 0.25
C LEU A 176 5.26 -14.78 0.55
N ASP A 177 5.87 -14.01 1.45
CA ASP A 177 7.25 -14.27 1.89
C ASP A 177 7.42 -15.68 2.48
N ARG A 178 6.35 -16.28 3.02
CA ARG A 178 6.33 -17.64 3.56
C ARG A 178 6.06 -18.70 2.49
N ILE A 179 4.98 -18.53 1.73
CA ILE A 179 4.46 -19.59 0.84
C ILE A 179 5.08 -19.54 -0.56
N GLY A 180 5.91 -18.52 -0.83
CA GLY A 180 6.55 -18.29 -2.11
C GLY A 180 5.69 -17.45 -3.07
N GLU A 181 6.33 -16.88 -4.07
CA GLU A 181 5.70 -15.97 -5.05
C GLU A 181 5.05 -16.69 -6.24
N GLY A 182 5.06 -18.03 -6.22
CA GLY A 182 4.39 -18.83 -7.24
C GLY A 182 2.86 -18.65 -7.21
N PRO A 183 2.16 -19.06 -8.27
CA PRO A 183 0.70 -19.00 -8.30
C PRO A 183 0.08 -19.91 -7.26
N HIS A 184 -0.82 -19.37 -6.44
CA HIS A 184 -1.58 -20.09 -5.42
C HIS A 184 -3.08 -20.01 -5.73
N SER A 185 -3.82 -21.05 -5.35
CA SER A 185 -5.28 -20.99 -5.40
C SER A 185 -5.82 -20.02 -4.34
N VAL A 186 -6.92 -19.31 -4.64
CA VAL A 186 -7.58 -18.41 -3.69
C VAL A 186 -7.87 -19.10 -2.33
N PRO A 187 -8.43 -20.33 -2.28
CA PRO A 187 -8.69 -20.99 -0.99
C PRO A 187 -7.44 -21.32 -0.18
N GLN A 188 -6.35 -21.73 -0.83
CA GLN A 188 -5.07 -21.96 -0.16
C GLN A 188 -4.54 -20.65 0.42
N PHE A 189 -4.54 -19.59 -0.38
CA PHE A 189 -4.04 -18.29 0.05
C PHE A 189 -4.85 -17.72 1.22
N GLU A 190 -6.18 -17.82 1.17
CA GLU A 190 -7.07 -17.46 2.28
C GLU A 190 -6.75 -18.21 3.58
N ALA A 191 -6.48 -19.51 3.49
CA ALA A 191 -6.12 -20.31 4.66
C ALA A 191 -4.83 -19.78 5.29
N GLU A 192 -3.86 -19.41 4.46
CA GLU A 192 -2.58 -18.85 4.87
C GLU A 192 -2.71 -17.44 5.46
N VAL A 193 -3.60 -16.61 4.91
CA VAL A 193 -3.98 -15.30 5.48
C VAL A 193 -4.63 -15.49 6.85
N ARG A 194 -5.64 -16.35 6.98
CA ARG A 194 -6.27 -16.66 8.27
C ARG A 194 -5.27 -17.18 9.30
N ALA A 195 -4.34 -18.02 8.86
CA ALA A 195 -3.27 -18.50 9.72
C ALA A 195 -2.33 -17.38 10.16
N GLN A 196 -2.06 -16.39 9.30
CA GLN A 196 -1.28 -15.20 9.64
C GLN A 196 -2.03 -14.28 10.61
N VAL A 197 -3.35 -14.05 10.41
CA VAL A 197 -4.18 -13.26 11.34
C VAL A 197 -4.08 -13.80 12.77
N LYS A 198 -4.11 -15.13 12.93
CA LYS A 198 -3.97 -15.78 14.25
C LYS A 198 -2.61 -15.49 14.90
N ILE A 199 -1.52 -15.53 14.12
CA ILE A 199 -0.18 -15.22 14.63
C ILE A 199 -0.07 -13.74 15.02
N ASP A 200 -0.53 -12.84 14.17
CA ASP A 200 -0.53 -11.40 14.44
C ASP A 200 -1.33 -11.10 15.71
N THR A 201 -2.53 -11.68 15.84
CA THR A 201 -3.38 -11.54 17.04
C THR A 201 -2.70 -12.07 18.29
N LYS A 202 -2.03 -13.22 18.20
CA LYS A 202 -1.25 -13.76 19.32
C LYS A 202 -0.13 -12.83 19.72
N ILE A 203 0.66 -12.30 18.78
CA ILE A 203 1.74 -11.35 19.06
C ILE A 203 1.17 -10.10 19.76
N LEU A 204 0.10 -9.54 19.22
CA LEU A 204 -0.43 -8.26 19.67
C LEU A 204 -1.24 -8.35 20.97
N ARG A 205 -2.18 -9.29 21.05
CA ARG A 205 -3.20 -9.40 22.11
C ARG A 205 -3.05 -10.64 22.98
N GLY A 206 -2.20 -11.57 22.58
CA GLY A 206 -1.99 -12.83 23.27
C GLY A 206 -3.16 -13.81 23.11
N GLU A 207 -2.86 -15.08 23.31
CA GLU A 207 -3.83 -16.17 23.33
C GLU A 207 -3.60 -17.06 24.55
N VAL A 208 -4.66 -17.71 25.03
CA VAL A 208 -4.55 -18.69 26.11
C VAL A 208 -4.25 -20.04 25.48
N ASN A 209 -3.11 -20.63 25.83
CA ASN A 209 -2.75 -21.95 25.35
C ASN A 209 -3.58 -23.05 26.05
N SER A 210 -3.44 -24.30 25.60
CA SER A 210 -4.13 -25.46 26.19
C SER A 210 -3.84 -25.66 27.68
N GLY A 211 -2.72 -25.14 28.18
CA GLY A 211 -2.34 -25.14 29.59
C GLY A 211 -2.87 -23.95 30.39
N GLY A 212 -3.79 -23.14 29.85
CA GLY A 212 -4.40 -22.00 30.54
C GLY A 212 -3.48 -20.79 30.72
N LYS A 213 -2.31 -20.77 30.05
CA LYS A 213 -1.33 -19.68 30.13
C LYS A 213 -1.48 -18.73 28.95
N LEU A 214 -1.47 -17.43 29.24
CA LEU A 214 -1.46 -16.38 28.23
C LEU A 214 -0.06 -16.28 27.59
N ILE A 215 0.02 -16.49 26.28
CA ILE A 215 1.24 -16.37 25.46
C ILE A 215 1.08 -15.23 24.46
N GLY A 216 2.18 -14.56 24.10
CA GLY A 216 2.16 -13.32 23.32
C GLY A 216 1.59 -12.12 24.11
N GLY A 217 1.04 -11.13 23.41
CA GLY A 217 0.53 -9.91 24.02
C GLY A 217 1.62 -8.87 24.26
N HIS A 218 1.96 -8.15 23.20
CA HIS A 218 3.06 -7.18 23.15
C HIS A 218 2.63 -5.80 22.64
N SER A 219 1.35 -5.63 22.29
CA SER A 219 0.80 -4.33 21.92
C SER A 219 0.68 -3.39 23.13
N PRO A 220 0.96 -2.09 22.98
CA PRO A 220 0.65 -1.10 24.00
C PRO A 220 -0.86 -0.93 24.24
N GLU A 221 -1.72 -1.30 23.28
CA GLU A 221 -3.19 -1.20 23.43
C GLU A 221 -3.73 -2.08 24.56
N ILE A 222 -2.99 -3.10 24.99
CA ILE A 222 -3.33 -3.91 26.18
C ILE A 222 -3.51 -3.02 27.43
N LEU A 223 -2.84 -1.88 27.50
CA LEU A 223 -2.90 -0.96 28.63
C LEU A 223 -4.24 -0.22 28.75
N THR A 224 -4.99 -0.13 27.66
CA THR A 224 -6.21 0.69 27.58
C THR A 224 -7.44 -0.09 27.09
N SER A 225 -7.25 -1.28 26.52
CA SER A 225 -8.34 -2.09 25.99
C SER A 225 -9.23 -2.67 27.10
N PRO A 226 -10.57 -2.68 26.90
CA PRO A 226 -11.51 -3.31 27.82
C PRO A 226 -11.37 -4.83 27.87
N ASP A 227 -10.64 -5.45 26.95
CA ASP A 227 -10.39 -6.90 26.93
C ASP A 227 -9.30 -7.33 27.92
N PHE A 228 -8.70 -6.37 28.64
CA PHE A 228 -7.63 -6.65 29.59
C PHE A 228 -7.87 -5.99 30.94
N ARG A 229 -7.31 -6.61 31.98
CA ARG A 229 -7.27 -6.07 33.34
C ARG A 229 -5.82 -5.94 33.74
N ILE A 230 -5.37 -4.71 33.97
CA ILE A 230 -4.01 -4.45 34.45
C ILE A 230 -3.92 -4.80 35.94
N VAL A 231 -2.85 -5.48 36.32
CA VAL A 231 -2.58 -5.93 37.69
C VAL A 231 -1.37 -5.15 38.22
N GLY A 232 -1.64 -4.19 39.11
CA GLY A 232 -0.61 -3.29 39.64
C GLY A 232 -0.23 -2.18 38.66
N THR A 233 0.86 -1.47 38.95
CA THR A 233 1.32 -0.32 38.15
C THR A 233 2.33 -0.76 37.09
N PRO A 234 2.09 -0.51 35.79
CA PRO A 234 3.08 -0.74 34.74
C PRO A 234 4.34 0.14 34.94
N THR A 235 5.50 -0.37 34.53
CA THR A 235 6.78 0.37 34.57
C THR A 235 7.34 0.56 33.17
N THR A 236 7.98 1.69 32.91
CA THR A 236 8.58 2.01 31.60
C THR A 236 10.09 1.80 31.64
N ASN A 237 10.63 1.08 30.66
CA ASN A 237 12.08 0.90 30.48
C ASN A 237 12.70 2.13 29.81
N ALA A 238 14.04 2.21 29.80
CA ALA A 238 14.77 3.34 29.20
C ALA A 238 14.53 3.48 27.69
N ASP A 239 14.28 2.38 26.99
CA ASP A 239 13.94 2.32 25.56
C ASP A 239 12.47 2.66 25.26
N GLY A 240 11.69 3.04 26.28
CA GLY A 240 10.28 3.40 26.15
C GLY A 240 9.30 2.22 26.15
N THR A 241 9.79 0.97 26.13
CA THR A 241 8.92 -0.21 26.28
C THR A 241 8.29 -0.26 27.67
N VAL A 242 7.15 -0.94 27.79
CA VAL A 242 6.38 -0.98 29.05
C VAL A 242 6.32 -2.40 29.60
N VAL A 243 6.80 -2.60 30.81
CA VAL A 243 6.59 -3.85 31.55
C VAL A 243 5.26 -3.77 32.27
N ALA A 244 4.32 -4.63 31.92
CA ALA A 244 2.99 -4.70 32.52
C ALA A 244 2.65 -6.12 32.96
N LYS A 245 1.88 -6.23 34.05
CA LYS A 245 1.21 -7.47 34.43
C LYS A 245 -0.28 -7.32 34.14
N PHE A 246 -0.87 -8.27 33.42
CA PHE A 246 -2.27 -8.16 33.00
C PHE A 246 -2.95 -9.53 32.89
N ARG A 247 -4.27 -9.52 32.90
CA ARG A 247 -5.14 -10.66 32.59
C ARG A 247 -5.97 -10.32 31.35
N LYS A 248 -6.27 -11.33 30.53
CA LYS A 248 -7.20 -11.23 29.41
C LYS A 248 -8.61 -11.58 29.88
N VAL A 249 -9.61 -10.83 29.46
CA VAL A 249 -11.03 -11.13 29.65
C VAL A 249 -11.41 -12.24 28.67
N LEU A 250 -11.84 -13.38 29.21
CA LEU A 250 -12.27 -14.55 28.44
C LEU A 250 -13.80 -14.60 28.32
N ASN A 251 -14.50 -14.12 29.33
CA ASN A 251 -15.94 -13.91 29.33
C ASN A 251 -16.25 -12.64 30.13
N PRO A 252 -16.87 -11.60 29.52
CA PRO A 252 -17.20 -10.36 30.22
C PRO A 252 -18.49 -10.45 31.05
N GLY A 253 -19.29 -11.52 30.91
CA GLY A 253 -20.54 -11.69 31.64
C GLY A 253 -20.34 -11.85 33.15
N PRO A 254 -21.38 -11.69 34.00
CA PRO A 254 -21.26 -11.91 35.43
C PRO A 254 -21.33 -13.41 35.80
N PRO A 255 -20.33 -13.98 36.51
CA PRO A 255 -19.06 -13.39 36.91
C PRO A 255 -18.03 -13.38 35.76
N GLU A 256 -17.23 -12.32 35.71
CA GLU A 256 -16.19 -12.16 34.68
C GLU A 256 -15.17 -13.30 34.78
N VAL A 257 -14.85 -13.93 33.65
CA VAL A 257 -13.81 -14.96 33.57
C VAL A 257 -12.54 -14.34 33.00
N LEU A 258 -11.47 -14.36 33.80
CA LEU A 258 -10.17 -13.81 33.44
C LEU A 258 -9.13 -14.92 33.26
N SER A 259 -8.16 -14.69 32.37
CA SER A 259 -6.97 -15.54 32.27
C SER A 259 -6.10 -15.47 33.53
N THR A 260 -5.20 -16.45 33.67
CA THR A 260 -4.06 -16.33 34.58
C THR A 260 -3.27 -15.05 34.27
N PRO A 261 -2.82 -14.27 35.29
CA PRO A 261 -2.02 -13.08 35.04
C PRO A 261 -0.70 -13.40 34.35
N LYS A 262 -0.33 -12.56 33.38
CA LYS A 262 0.94 -12.60 32.66
C LYS A 262 1.71 -11.31 32.90
N LYS A 263 3.02 -11.41 33.17
CA LYS A 263 3.95 -10.28 33.05
C LYS A 263 4.55 -10.30 31.64
N SER A 264 4.51 -9.17 30.93
CA SER A 264 5.03 -9.04 29.57
C SER A 264 5.72 -7.69 29.40
N THR A 265 6.64 -7.62 28.44
CA THR A 265 7.13 -6.36 27.88
C THR A 265 6.27 -6.02 26.67
N LEU A 266 5.64 -4.86 26.70
CA LEU A 266 4.84 -4.27 25.65
C LEU A 266 5.69 -3.26 24.88
N ALA A 267 5.37 -3.04 23.60
CA ALA A 267 6.01 -2.00 22.82
C ALA A 267 5.71 -0.59 23.41
N PRO A 268 6.47 0.44 23.00
CA PRO A 268 6.25 1.80 23.50
C PRO A 268 4.82 2.29 23.29
N ARG A 269 4.30 3.11 24.22
CA ARG A 269 2.90 3.58 24.19
C ARG A 269 2.49 4.32 22.91
N GLY A 270 3.43 4.95 22.22
CA GLY A 270 3.19 5.66 20.97
C GLY A 270 3.17 4.76 19.73
N TRP A 271 3.47 3.47 19.86
CA TRP A 271 3.44 2.54 18.74
C TRP A 271 2.02 2.07 18.48
N THR A 272 1.65 2.03 17.21
CA THR A 272 0.47 1.32 16.73
C THR A 272 0.76 -0.17 16.64
N ASP A 273 -0.27 -1.00 16.49
CA ASP A 273 -0.07 -2.41 16.21
C ASP A 273 0.64 -2.67 14.88
N ALA A 274 0.44 -1.79 13.89
CA ALA A 274 1.18 -1.82 12.64
C ALA A 274 2.69 -1.73 12.90
N ASP A 275 3.11 -0.82 13.79
CA ASP A 275 4.51 -0.65 14.17
C ASP A 275 5.06 -1.90 14.86
N VAL A 276 4.26 -2.52 15.74
CA VAL A 276 4.63 -3.77 16.43
C VAL A 276 4.85 -4.93 15.45
N LEU A 277 3.95 -5.10 14.48
CA LEU A 277 4.10 -6.14 13.45
C LEU A 277 5.25 -5.82 12.49
N SER A 278 5.39 -4.56 12.07
CA SER A 278 6.48 -4.09 11.21
C SER A 278 7.86 -4.29 11.84
N ALA A 279 8.01 -4.05 13.13
CA ALA A 279 9.26 -4.35 13.85
C ALA A 279 9.59 -5.85 13.80
N GLY A 280 8.57 -6.71 13.96
CA GLY A 280 8.70 -8.14 13.74
C GLY A 280 9.17 -8.48 12.32
N ASP A 281 8.61 -7.86 11.30
CA ASP A 281 8.97 -8.11 9.90
C ASP A 281 10.40 -7.68 9.57
N GLN A 282 10.85 -6.55 10.12
CA GLN A 282 12.22 -6.08 9.96
C GLN A 282 13.20 -7.05 10.63
N VAL A 283 12.95 -7.43 11.89
CA VAL A 283 13.84 -8.34 12.61
C VAL A 283 13.81 -9.75 12.03
N ALA A 284 12.67 -10.22 11.51
CA ALA A 284 12.59 -11.50 10.83
C ALA A 284 13.54 -11.62 9.63
N ARG A 285 13.96 -10.50 9.00
CA ARG A 285 14.89 -10.51 7.85
C ARG A 285 16.37 -10.46 8.28
N THR A 286 16.66 -10.32 9.57
CA THR A 286 18.04 -10.33 10.08
C THR A 286 18.63 -11.75 10.03
N PRO A 287 19.97 -11.91 10.04
CA PRO A 287 20.61 -13.22 10.13
C PRO A 287 20.15 -14.01 11.36
N VAL A 288 20.15 -15.34 11.25
CA VAL A 288 19.88 -16.23 12.38
C VAL A 288 20.97 -16.03 13.44
N ARG A 289 20.57 -15.68 14.66
CA ARG A 289 21.45 -15.57 15.83
C ARG A 289 21.68 -16.91 16.51
N GLN A 290 20.64 -17.72 16.63
CA GLN A 290 20.68 -19.03 17.29
C GLN A 290 19.66 -19.96 16.65
N THR A 291 20.00 -21.24 16.54
CA THR A 291 19.05 -22.30 16.15
C THR A 291 18.88 -23.26 17.31
N ARG A 292 17.64 -23.57 17.69
CA ARG A 292 17.33 -24.51 18.76
C ARG A 292 17.40 -25.94 18.24
N ALA A 293 18.22 -26.76 18.89
CA ALA A 293 18.51 -28.13 18.44
C ALA A 293 17.28 -29.06 18.45
N THR A 294 16.31 -28.83 19.33
CA THR A 294 15.17 -29.74 19.51
C THR A 294 14.17 -29.72 18.35
N ASP A 295 13.97 -28.57 17.72
CA ASP A 295 12.90 -28.38 16.73
C ASP A 295 13.30 -27.49 15.55
N GLY A 296 14.57 -27.08 15.47
CA GLY A 296 15.08 -26.23 14.40
C GLY A 296 14.56 -24.80 14.42
N ALA A 297 13.89 -24.37 15.50
CA ALA A 297 13.44 -22.98 15.62
C ALA A 297 14.64 -22.03 15.59
N THR A 298 14.48 -20.88 14.94
CA THR A 298 15.54 -19.88 14.77
C THR A 298 15.21 -18.60 15.52
N LEU A 299 16.23 -18.02 16.15
CA LEU A 299 16.19 -16.74 16.84
C LEU A 299 16.78 -15.67 15.94
N HIS A 300 16.05 -14.58 15.80
CA HIS A 300 16.47 -13.37 15.10
C HIS A 300 16.37 -12.20 16.08
N THR A 301 17.35 -11.31 16.04
CA THR A 301 17.38 -10.14 16.93
C THR A 301 17.82 -8.91 16.16
N GLY A 302 17.23 -7.76 16.50
CA GLY A 302 17.60 -6.47 15.94
C GLY A 302 17.03 -5.33 16.78
N THR A 303 17.37 -4.11 16.41
CA THR A 303 16.87 -2.89 17.07
C THR A 303 16.04 -2.10 16.06
N VAL A 304 14.80 -1.76 16.43
CA VAL A 304 13.87 -1.00 15.58
C VAL A 304 13.45 0.26 16.34
N ASN A 305 13.74 1.43 15.78
CA ASN A 305 13.46 2.74 16.40
C ASN A 305 13.93 2.84 17.87
N GLY A 306 15.12 2.30 18.16
CA GLY A 306 15.71 2.30 19.49
C GLY A 306 15.21 1.20 20.45
N VAL A 307 14.33 0.31 20.00
CA VAL A 307 13.80 -0.81 20.79
C VAL A 307 14.43 -2.12 20.36
N ASP A 308 15.03 -2.84 21.30
CA ASP A 308 15.57 -4.18 21.06
C ASP A 308 14.47 -5.22 20.95
N TRP A 309 14.51 -6.00 19.87
CA TRP A 309 13.41 -6.84 19.43
C TRP A 309 13.89 -8.25 19.07
N VAL A 310 13.02 -9.22 19.36
CA VAL A 310 13.25 -10.64 19.12
C VAL A 310 12.17 -11.20 18.23
N VAL A 311 12.56 -12.04 17.27
CA VAL A 311 11.66 -12.87 16.47
C VAL A 311 12.10 -14.32 16.55
N ILE A 312 11.13 -15.21 16.74
CA ILE A 312 11.35 -16.66 16.67
C ILE A 312 10.60 -17.19 15.46
N LYS A 313 11.29 -17.92 14.60
CA LYS A 313 10.69 -18.68 13.51
C LYS A 313 10.78 -20.17 13.79
N ASP A 314 9.77 -20.94 13.37
CA ASP A 314 9.89 -22.40 13.36
C ASP A 314 10.82 -22.88 12.24
N ALA A 315 11.06 -24.19 12.15
CA ALA A 315 11.91 -24.79 11.12
C ALA A 315 11.43 -24.55 9.68
N SER A 316 10.15 -24.20 9.47
CA SER A 316 9.62 -23.83 8.15
C SER A 316 9.89 -22.36 7.78
N GLY A 317 10.50 -21.60 8.69
CA GLY A 317 10.73 -20.17 8.52
C GLY A 317 9.51 -19.30 8.89
N ARG A 318 8.45 -19.89 9.45
CA ARG A 318 7.26 -19.14 9.85
C ARG A 318 7.49 -18.46 11.20
N VAL A 319 7.23 -17.16 11.27
CA VAL A 319 7.25 -16.40 12.52
C VAL A 319 6.21 -16.98 13.47
N THR A 320 6.65 -17.40 14.66
CA THR A 320 5.78 -17.92 15.72
C THR A 320 5.72 -17.00 16.93
N SER A 321 6.74 -16.15 17.13
CA SER A 321 6.78 -15.14 18.19
C SER A 321 7.54 -13.89 17.70
N SER A 322 7.12 -12.73 18.16
CA SER A 322 7.75 -11.43 17.91
C SER A 322 7.49 -10.54 19.11
N PHE A 323 8.52 -9.97 19.73
CA PHE A 323 8.34 -9.19 20.95
C PHE A 323 9.52 -8.25 21.27
N PRO A 324 9.25 -7.11 21.94
CA PRO A 324 10.29 -6.28 22.52
C PRO A 324 10.92 -6.94 23.74
N THR A 325 12.20 -6.69 23.97
CA THR A 325 12.94 -7.26 25.09
C THR A 325 13.02 -6.33 26.31
N GLY A 326 12.87 -5.02 26.11
CA GLY A 326 13.07 -4.02 27.16
C GLY A 326 14.54 -3.88 27.56
N GLY A 327 15.46 -4.01 26.59
CA GLY A 327 16.91 -3.98 26.80
C GLY A 327 17.49 -5.23 27.45
N GLN A 328 16.71 -6.33 27.55
CA GLN A 328 17.18 -7.59 28.13
C GLN A 328 17.73 -8.52 27.05
N ALA A 329 18.88 -9.14 27.33
CA ALA A 329 19.41 -10.19 26.48
C ALA A 329 18.45 -11.40 26.46
N PHE A 330 18.22 -11.94 25.26
CA PHE A 330 17.39 -13.14 25.06
C PHE A 330 18.20 -14.26 24.40
N THR A 331 17.97 -15.48 24.84
CA THR A 331 18.55 -16.71 24.28
C THR A 331 17.44 -17.73 24.08
N LEU A 332 17.54 -18.52 23.00
CA LEU A 332 16.53 -19.48 22.57
C LEU A 332 16.66 -20.85 23.25
#